data_AF-A0A1Y2R9N7-F1
#
_entry.id   AF-A0A1Y2R9N7-F1
#
_cell.length_a   1.000
_cell.length_b   1.000
_cell.length_c   1.000
_cell.angle_alpha   90.00
_cell.angle_beta   90.00
_cell.angle_gamma   90.00
#
_symmetry.space_group_name_H-M   'P 1'
#
loop_
_entity.id
_entity.type
_entity.pdbx_description
1 polymer ?
#
loop_
_entity_poly.entity_id
_entity_poly.type
_entity_poly.pdbx_seq_one_letter_code
_entity_poly.pdbx_strand_id
1 'polypeptide(L)'
;MKLSTRILLPIALTVAAGASFAEGPIQGNEVFSFTSQASQADVRGQAIAARNAGLIANGEITPVQKTEAVGKTRAQVAAETAEARRLGLLNIGEEMKFATPAQAEQIRMAGLQANQVASK
;
A
#
# COMPACT_ATOMS: atom_id res chain seq x y z
N MET A 1 -16.56 18.04 -56.81
CA MET A 1 -17.53 18.08 -55.69
C MET A 1 -16.80 17.62 -54.43
N LYS A 2 -16.62 18.51 -53.44
CA LYS A 2 -16.03 18.21 -52.13
C LYS A 2 -17.19 18.07 -51.14
N LEU A 3 -17.29 16.95 -50.44
CA LEU A 3 -18.20 16.80 -49.32
C LEU A 3 -17.37 16.42 -48.09
N SER A 4 -17.25 17.41 -47.21
CA SER A 4 -16.53 17.37 -45.95
C SER A 4 -17.24 16.47 -44.95
N THR A 5 -16.66 15.31 -44.63
CA THR A 5 -17.12 14.48 -43.52
C THR A 5 -16.64 15.10 -42.21
N ARG A 6 -17.50 15.94 -41.61
CA ARG A 6 -17.31 16.48 -40.27
C ARG A 6 -17.62 15.38 -39.26
N ILE A 7 -16.58 14.78 -38.68
CA ILE A 7 -16.71 13.85 -37.56
C ILE A 7 -17.16 14.67 -36.34
N LEU A 8 -18.43 14.53 -35.97
CA LEU A 8 -18.97 15.03 -34.72
C LEU A 8 -18.38 14.17 -33.59
N LEU A 9 -17.40 14.71 -32.88
CA LEU A 9 -16.91 14.14 -31.63
C LEU A 9 -17.94 14.49 -30.54
N PRO A 10 -18.62 13.54 -29.87
CA PRO A 10 -19.43 13.88 -28.71
C PRO A 10 -18.46 14.30 -27.59
N ILE A 11 -18.46 15.59 -27.27
CA ILE A 11 -17.83 16.10 -26.05
C ILE A 11 -18.64 15.51 -24.91
N ALA A 12 -18.11 14.47 -24.25
CA ALA A 12 -18.66 13.96 -23.01
C ALA A 12 -18.46 15.04 -21.94
N LEU A 13 -19.51 15.79 -21.65
CA LEU A 13 -19.54 16.73 -20.52
C LEU A 13 -19.68 15.90 -19.24
N THR A 14 -18.55 15.57 -18.61
CA THR A 14 -18.56 14.95 -17.28
C THR A 14 -19.01 16.01 -16.28
N VAL A 15 -20.28 15.97 -15.90
CA VAL A 15 -20.81 16.74 -14.76
C VAL A 15 -20.16 16.18 -13.50
N ALA A 16 -19.05 16.78 -13.07
CA ALA A 16 -18.55 16.61 -11.72
C ALA A 16 -19.52 17.35 -10.79
N ALA A 17 -20.48 16.62 -10.22
CA ALA A 17 -21.26 17.11 -9.11
C ALA A 17 -20.33 17.25 -7.90
N GLY A 18 -19.66 18.40 -7.78
CA GLY A 18 -18.96 18.77 -6.57
C GLY A 18 -19.97 18.86 -5.44
N ALA A 19 -19.87 17.98 -4.45
CA ALA A 19 -20.63 18.12 -3.22
C ALA A 19 -20.15 19.40 -2.51
N SER A 20 -20.90 20.48 -2.67
CA SER A 20 -20.75 21.68 -1.86
C SER A 20 -21.32 21.36 -0.47
N PHE A 21 -20.47 20.86 0.43
CA PHE A 21 -20.85 20.79 1.84
C PHE A 21 -20.94 22.23 2.36
N ALA A 22 -22.12 22.62 2.84
CA ALA A 22 -22.36 23.94 3.40
C ALA A 22 -21.44 24.16 4.61
N GLU A 23 -20.52 25.11 4.50
CA GLU A 23 -19.68 25.57 5.60
C GLU A 23 -20.47 26.64 6.38
N GLY A 24 -21.06 26.22 7.49
CA GLY A 24 -21.84 27.08 8.39
C GLY A 24 -21.96 26.41 9.77
N PRO A 25 -22.19 27.18 10.85
CA PRO A 25 -22.30 26.63 12.19
C PRO A 25 -23.44 25.62 12.25
N ILE A 26 -23.15 24.40 12.71
CA ILE A 26 -24.18 23.37 12.93
C ILE A 26 -25.11 23.89 14.03
N GLN A 27 -26.30 24.35 13.63
CA GLN A 27 -27.35 24.73 14.56
C GLN A 27 -27.90 23.44 15.15
N GLY A 28 -27.75 23.27 16.47
CA GLY A 28 -27.89 22.00 17.20
C GLY A 28 -29.28 21.36 17.26
N ASN A 29 -30.10 21.49 16.21
CA ASN A 29 -31.43 20.87 16.13
C ASN A 29 -31.78 20.38 14.70
N GLU A 30 -30.80 20.27 13.80
CA GLU A 30 -31.01 19.66 12.49
C GLU A 30 -30.92 18.14 12.59
N VAL A 31 -32.05 17.44 12.40
CA VAL A 31 -32.06 16.00 12.20
C VAL A 31 -31.45 15.76 10.82
N PHE A 32 -30.17 15.38 10.78
CA PHE A 32 -29.50 14.99 9.55
C PHE A 32 -30.18 13.74 8.96
N SER A 33 -31.11 13.95 8.03
CA SER A 33 -31.79 12.88 7.30
C SER A 33 -30.95 12.46 6.10
N PHE A 34 -30.00 11.54 6.32
CA PHE A 34 -29.25 10.93 5.22
C PHE A 34 -30.08 9.79 4.61
N THR A 35 -30.38 9.89 3.31
CA THR A 35 -30.93 8.77 2.52
C THR A 35 -29.83 8.24 1.61
N SER A 36 -29.44 6.99 1.80
CA SER A 36 -28.50 6.32 0.89
C SER A 36 -29.06 6.29 -0.53
N GLN A 37 -28.24 6.67 -1.50
CA GLN A 37 -28.60 6.54 -2.93
C GLN A 37 -28.36 5.12 -3.48
N ALA A 38 -27.59 4.28 -2.76
CA ALA A 38 -27.30 2.90 -3.14
C ALA A 38 -28.27 1.93 -2.47
N SER A 39 -28.67 0.89 -3.21
CA SER A 39 -29.46 -0.20 -2.64
C SER A 39 -28.59 -1.05 -1.70
N GLN A 40 -29.23 -1.81 -0.80
CA GLN A 40 -28.49 -2.74 0.06
C GLN A 40 -27.73 -3.80 -0.74
N ALA A 41 -28.25 -4.22 -1.89
CA ALA A 41 -27.59 -5.19 -2.76
C ALA A 41 -26.30 -4.61 -3.34
N ASP A 42 -26.32 -3.34 -3.77
CA ASP A 42 -25.16 -2.65 -4.32
C ASP A 42 -24.08 -2.46 -3.26
N VAL A 43 -24.46 -2.03 -2.05
CA VAL A 43 -23.52 -1.86 -0.93
C VAL A 43 -22.86 -3.19 -0.58
N ARG A 44 -23.63 -4.28 -0.54
CA ARG A 44 -23.07 -5.63 -0.28
C ARG A 44 -22.14 -6.08 -1.40
N GLY A 45 -22.52 -5.87 -2.65
CA GLY A 45 -21.68 -6.18 -3.81
C GLY A 45 -20.35 -5.44 -3.77
N GLN A 46 -20.37 -4.14 -3.47
CA GLN A 46 -19.17 -3.31 -3.32
C GLN A 46 -18.29 -3.78 -2.16
N ALA A 47 -18.88 -4.09 -1.00
CA ALA A 47 -18.13 -4.59 0.15
C ALA A 47 -17.45 -5.94 -0.15
N ILE A 48 -18.13 -6.85 -0.84
CA ILE A 48 -17.57 -8.14 -1.27
C ILE A 48 -16.43 -7.92 -2.26
N ALA A 49 -16.61 -7.07 -3.27
CA ALA A 49 -15.58 -6.77 -4.25
C ALA A 49 -14.33 -6.16 -3.59
N ALA A 50 -14.51 -5.18 -2.69
CA ALA A 50 -13.42 -4.54 -1.97
C ALA A 50 -12.69 -5.50 -1.03
N ARG A 51 -13.42 -6.41 -0.35
CA ARG A 51 -12.84 -7.48 0.47
C ARG A 51 -11.99 -8.42 -0.39
N ASN A 52 -12.54 -8.89 -1.52
CA ASN A 52 -11.84 -9.79 -2.43
C ASN A 52 -10.60 -9.14 -3.04
N ALA A 53 -10.64 -7.83 -3.26
CA ALA A 53 -9.50 -7.03 -3.71
C ALA A 53 -8.51 -6.68 -2.59
N GLY A 54 -8.77 -7.07 -1.34
CA GLY A 54 -7.91 -6.76 -0.20
C GLY A 54 -7.80 -5.27 0.12
N LEU A 55 -8.79 -4.46 -0.28
CA LEU A 55 -8.79 -2.99 -0.12
C LEU A 55 -9.37 -2.54 1.23
N ILE A 56 -10.14 -3.41 1.89
CA ILE A 56 -10.77 -3.14 3.18
C ILE A 56 -10.39 -4.21 4.19
N ALA A 57 -10.36 -3.83 5.47
CA ALA A 57 -10.05 -4.76 6.55
C ALA A 57 -11.12 -5.85 6.68
N ASN A 58 -10.70 -7.05 7.08
CA ASN A 58 -11.59 -8.16 7.39
C ASN A 58 -11.19 -8.77 8.74
N GLY A 59 -11.89 -8.37 9.81
CA GLY A 59 -11.47 -8.69 11.17
C GLY A 59 -10.13 -8.02 11.50
N GLU A 60 -9.15 -8.81 11.94
CA GLU A 60 -7.78 -8.36 12.23
C GLU A 60 -6.90 -8.24 10.97
N ILE A 61 -7.38 -8.72 9.83
CA ILE A 61 -6.64 -8.65 8.56
C ILE A 61 -6.75 -7.23 8.04
N THR A 62 -5.68 -6.46 8.15
CA THR A 62 -5.57 -5.15 7.52
C THR A 62 -5.30 -5.30 6.01
N PRO A 63 -5.81 -4.40 5.17
CA PRO A 63 -5.41 -4.32 3.75
C PRO A 63 -3.90 -4.34 3.66
N VAL A 64 -3.35 -5.25 2.87
CA VAL A 64 -1.92 -5.26 2.57
C VAL A 64 -1.68 -3.99 1.77
N GLN A 65 -1.22 -2.91 2.42
CA GLN A 65 -0.56 -1.84 1.71
C GLN A 65 0.51 -2.52 0.88
N LYS A 66 0.48 -2.28 -0.44
CA LYS A 66 1.54 -2.72 -1.36
C LYS A 66 2.82 -2.21 -0.76
N THR A 67 3.50 -3.07 -0.01
CA THR A 67 4.81 -2.77 0.53
C THR A 67 5.64 -2.57 -0.71
N GLU A 68 6.07 -1.33 -0.95
CA GLU A 68 7.20 -1.12 -1.84
C GLU A 68 8.24 -2.12 -1.40
N ALA A 69 8.60 -3.06 -2.27
CA ALA A 69 9.44 -4.18 -1.91
C ALA A 69 10.70 -3.61 -1.27
N VAL A 70 10.83 -3.81 0.04
CA VAL A 70 11.91 -3.23 0.84
C VAL A 70 13.20 -3.92 0.43
N GLY A 71 13.86 -3.40 -0.60
CA GLY A 71 15.28 -3.41 -0.98
C GLY A 71 16.14 -4.69 -0.92
N LYS A 72 15.72 -5.80 -0.31
CA LYS A 72 16.56 -6.98 -0.07
C LYS A 72 15.85 -8.28 -0.41
N THR A 73 16.55 -9.18 -1.08
CA THR A 73 16.05 -10.53 -1.37
C THR A 73 16.12 -11.42 -0.12
N ARG A 74 15.37 -12.52 -0.09
CA ARG A 74 15.46 -13.51 1.01
C ARG A 74 16.88 -14.07 1.17
N ALA A 75 17.57 -14.31 0.06
CA ALA A 75 18.97 -14.75 0.06
C ALA A 75 19.90 -13.73 0.71
N GLN A 76 19.73 -12.45 0.36
CA GLN A 76 20.47 -11.35 0.96
C GLN A 76 20.24 -11.27 2.49
N VAL A 77 18.98 -11.33 2.95
CA VAL A 77 18.66 -11.28 4.38
C VAL A 77 19.26 -12.47 5.14
N ALA A 78 19.20 -13.68 4.56
CA ALA A 78 19.76 -14.88 5.18
C ALA A 78 21.28 -14.76 5.35
N ALA A 79 21.98 -14.27 4.33
CA ALA A 79 23.43 -14.07 4.39
C ALA A 79 23.85 -12.99 5.39
N GLU A 80 23.16 -11.84 5.40
CA GLU A 80 23.39 -10.78 6.40
C GLU A 80 23.19 -11.31 7.83
N THR A 81 22.13 -12.12 8.04
CA THR A 81 21.83 -12.71 9.35
C THR A 81 22.90 -13.73 9.78
N ALA A 82 23.42 -14.53 8.84
CA ALA A 82 24.50 -15.48 9.11
C ALA A 82 25.80 -14.79 9.53
N GLU A 83 26.18 -13.69 8.85
CA GLU A 83 27.35 -12.91 9.27
C GLU A 83 27.15 -12.21 10.61
N ALA A 84 25.97 -11.62 10.86
CA ALA A 84 25.67 -11.04 12.16
C ALA A 84 25.78 -12.07 13.30
N ARG A 85 25.35 -13.32 13.05
CA ARG A 85 25.53 -14.44 13.98
C ARG A 85 27.01 -14.75 14.21
N ARG A 86 27.80 -14.86 13.14
CA ARG A 86 29.24 -15.15 13.21
C ARG A 86 30.00 -14.08 14.02
N LEU A 87 29.58 -12.83 13.90
CA LEU A 87 30.12 -11.69 14.63
C LEU A 87 29.58 -11.56 16.07
N GLY A 88 28.66 -12.44 16.49
CA GLY A 88 28.06 -12.41 17.82
C GLY A 88 27.10 -11.25 18.06
N LEU A 89 26.62 -10.59 16.99
CA LEU A 89 25.81 -9.35 17.02
C LEU A 89 24.31 -9.60 17.10
N LEU A 90 23.87 -10.86 17.19
CA LEU A 90 22.47 -11.16 17.49
C LEU A 90 22.18 -10.85 18.96
N ASN A 91 21.14 -10.04 19.20
CA ASN A 91 20.62 -9.78 20.53
C ASN A 91 20.09 -11.09 21.14
N ILE A 92 20.39 -11.31 22.41
CA ILE A 92 19.90 -12.45 23.18
C ILE A 92 19.25 -11.87 24.44
N GLY A 93 17.94 -12.09 24.61
CA GLY A 93 17.17 -11.47 25.68
C GLY A 93 17.12 -9.94 25.54
N GLU A 94 17.43 -9.23 26.61
CA GLU A 94 17.40 -7.75 26.68
C GLU A 94 18.74 -7.10 26.31
N GLU A 95 19.79 -7.89 26.06
CA GLU A 95 21.10 -7.37 25.69
C GLU A 95 21.09 -6.85 24.24
N MET A 96 21.20 -5.52 24.10
CA MET A 96 21.32 -4.87 22.80
C MET A 96 22.79 -4.77 22.38
N LYS A 97 23.12 -5.39 21.25
CA LYS A 97 24.46 -5.34 20.65
C LYS A 97 24.45 -4.38 19.47
N PHE A 98 25.43 -3.47 19.45
CA PHE A 98 25.58 -2.51 18.37
C PHE A 98 26.78 -2.87 17.51
N ALA A 99 26.55 -3.03 16.21
CA ALA A 99 27.62 -3.25 15.26
C ALA A 99 28.48 -1.98 15.14
N THR A 100 29.81 -2.15 15.15
CA THR A 100 30.71 -1.10 14.67
C THR A 100 30.49 -0.84 13.17
N PRO A 101 30.88 0.33 12.63
CA PRO A 101 30.75 0.60 11.20
C PRO A 101 31.39 -0.46 10.31
N ALA A 102 32.56 -0.98 10.70
CA ALA A 102 33.25 -2.04 9.96
C ALA A 102 32.46 -3.36 9.96
N GLN A 103 31.84 -3.73 11.09
CA GLN A 103 31.01 -4.93 11.17
C GLN A 103 29.71 -4.78 10.38
N ALA A 104 29.08 -3.61 10.42
CA ALA A 104 27.90 -3.32 9.62
C ALA A 104 28.20 -3.45 8.11
N GLU A 105 29.38 -2.98 7.69
CA GLU A 105 29.83 -3.11 6.30
C GLU A 105 30.09 -4.57 5.92
N GLN A 106 30.71 -5.37 6.79
CA GLN A 106 30.89 -6.81 6.57
C GLN A 106 29.56 -7.54 6.36
N ILE A 107 28.58 -7.25 7.22
CA ILE A 107 27.22 -7.81 7.11
C ILE A 107 26.61 -7.42 5.76
N ARG A 108 26.66 -6.13 5.40
CA ARG A 108 26.13 -5.62 4.12
C ARG A 108 26.76 -6.32 2.92
N MET A 109 28.07 -6.52 2.93
CA MET A 109 28.80 -7.16 1.84
C MET A 109 28.43 -8.63 1.66
N ALA A 110 28.21 -9.39 2.74
CA ALA A 110 27.73 -10.76 2.64
C ALA A 110 26.34 -10.86 2.00
N GLY A 111 25.47 -9.92 2.33
CA GLY A 111 24.17 -9.77 1.66
C GLY A 111 24.28 -9.57 0.16
N LEU A 112 25.15 -8.65 -0.27
CA LEU A 112 25.37 -8.35 -1.69
C LEU A 112 25.95 -9.53 -2.46
N GLN A 113 26.90 -10.26 -1.86
CA GLN A 113 27.50 -11.44 -2.47
C GLN A 113 26.46 -12.55 -2.69
N ALA A 114 25.62 -12.82 -1.70
CA ALA A 114 24.55 -13.81 -1.84
C ALA A 114 23.53 -13.45 -2.92
N ASN A 115 23.24 -12.15 -3.09
CA ASN A 115 22.34 -11.68 -4.14
C ASN A 115 22.91 -11.91 -5.56
N GLN A 116 24.23 -11.76 -5.73
CA GLN A 116 24.91 -12.04 -7.00
C GLN A 116 24.95 -13.54 -7.33
N VAL A 117 25.10 -14.41 -6.32
CA VAL A 117 25.07 -15.87 -6.53
C VAL A 117 23.68 -16.36 -6.90
N ALA A 118 22.63 -15.80 -6.28
CA ALA A 118 21.24 -16.16 -6.57
C ALA A 118 20.73 -15.68 -7.95
N SER A 119 21.49 -14.80 -8.62
CA SER A 119 21.14 -14.22 -9.93
C SER A 119 21.86 -14.90 -11.10
N LYS A 120 22.68 -15.93 -10.85
CA LYS A 120 23.34 -16.76 -11.87
C LYS A 120 22.58 -18.06 -12.07
#